data_AF-A0A7S4CN42-F1
#
_entry.id   AF-A0A7S4CN42-F1
#
_cell.length_a   1.000
_cell.length_b   1.000
_cell.length_c   1.000
_cell.angle_alpha   90.00
_cell.angle_beta   90.00
_cell.angle_gamma   90.00
#
_symmetry.space_group_name_H-M   'P 1'
#
loop_
_entity.id
_entity.type
_entity.pdbx_description
1 polymer ?
#
loop_
_entity_poly.entity_id
_entity_poly.type
_entity_poly.pdbx_seq_one_letter_code
_entity_poly.pdbx_strand_id
1 'polypeptide(L)'
;MASAGFKADAQTMKALTYLESKFKPKSKKSNLVEQITFKIGQDASGRKKLAPSRRIHKICKGNRSHENNEASKPYMKSAHNWVLEEKAAGRACDARSSGKARILVAKRLATALGVKMPIARAIVTSLKRTRVL
;
A
#
# COMPACT_ATOMS: atom_id res chain seq x y z
N MET A 1 14.42 -50.52 -37.73
CA MET A 1 13.11 -51.19 -37.80
C MET A 1 12.94 -52.07 -36.56
N ALA A 2 11.68 -52.27 -36.14
CA ALA A 2 11.17 -53.02 -34.98
C ALA A 2 11.03 -52.24 -33.65
N SER A 3 9.93 -51.49 -33.53
CA SER A 3 9.33 -51.10 -32.25
C SER A 3 8.67 -52.34 -31.62
N ALA A 4 9.16 -52.77 -30.46
CA ALA A 4 8.52 -53.82 -29.68
C ALA A 4 7.17 -53.32 -29.14
N GLY A 5 6.07 -53.81 -29.73
CA GLY A 5 4.72 -53.53 -29.26
C GLY A 5 4.46 -54.21 -27.93
N PHE A 6 4.32 -53.42 -26.87
CA PHE A 6 3.91 -53.89 -25.54
C PHE A 6 2.44 -54.34 -25.61
N LYS A 7 2.20 -55.65 -25.70
CA LYS A 7 0.86 -56.23 -25.57
C LYS A 7 0.55 -56.35 -24.07
N ALA A 8 -0.29 -55.45 -23.56
CA ALA A 8 -0.77 -55.55 -22.17
C ALA A 8 -1.74 -56.73 -22.04
N ASP A 9 -1.46 -57.64 -21.11
CA ASP A 9 -2.31 -58.79 -20.80
C ASP A 9 -3.70 -58.38 -20.29
N ALA A 10 -4.70 -59.23 -20.51
CA ALA A 10 -6.08 -58.96 -20.10
C ALA A 10 -6.22 -58.71 -18.58
N GLN A 11 -5.30 -59.24 -17.77
CA GLN A 11 -5.25 -59.01 -16.33
C GLN A 11 -4.75 -57.60 -15.97
N THR A 12 -3.78 -57.05 -16.70
CA THR A 12 -3.30 -55.67 -16.48
C THR A 12 -4.34 -54.64 -16.89
N MET A 13 -5.12 -54.90 -17.96
CA MET A 13 -6.26 -54.04 -18.33
C MET A 13 -7.40 -54.08 -17.29
N LYS A 14 -7.68 -55.23 -16.68
CA LYS A 14 -8.64 -55.33 -15.55
C LYS A 14 -8.15 -54.62 -14.29
N ALA A 15 -6.85 -54.67 -13.99
CA ALA A 15 -6.29 -53.96 -12.85
C ALA A 15 -6.34 -52.44 -13.02
N LEU A 16 -6.07 -51.92 -14.23
CA LEU A 16 -6.16 -50.49 -14.54
C LEU A 16 -7.59 -49.96 -14.45
N THR A 17 -8.56 -50.68 -15.01
CA THR A 17 -9.99 -50.30 -14.92
C THR A 17 -10.51 -50.32 -13.47
N TYR A 18 -10.05 -51.27 -12.64
CA TYR A 18 -10.41 -51.29 -11.22
C TYR A 18 -9.85 -50.08 -10.46
N LEU A 19 -8.59 -49.69 -10.73
CA LEU A 19 -7.98 -48.52 -10.10
C LEU A 19 -8.65 -47.21 -10.51
N GLU A 20 -9.00 -47.03 -11.78
CA GLU A 20 -9.75 -45.85 -12.25
C GLU A 20 -11.15 -45.76 -11.61
N SER A 21 -11.81 -46.89 -11.38
CA SER A 21 -13.13 -46.89 -10.71
C SER A 21 -13.07 -46.43 -9.26
N LYS A 22 -11.96 -46.69 -8.55
CA LYS A 22 -11.77 -46.30 -7.14
C LYS A 22 -11.24 -44.88 -6.94
N PHE A 23 -10.57 -44.31 -7.95
CA PHE A 23 -9.94 -42.99 -7.87
C PHE A 23 -10.70 -41.88 -8.63
N LYS A 24 -12.01 -42.02 -8.87
CA LYS A 24 -12.83 -40.87 -9.27
C LYS A 24 -12.90 -39.86 -8.11
N PRO A 25 -12.36 -38.64 -8.24
CA PRO A 25 -12.53 -37.62 -7.22
C PRO A 25 -14.01 -37.25 -7.16
N LYS A 26 -14.67 -37.56 -6.04
CA LYS A 26 -16.02 -37.08 -5.75
C LYS A 26 -15.97 -35.56 -5.67
N SER A 27 -16.25 -34.88 -6.78
CA SER A 27 -16.53 -33.44 -6.81
C SER A 27 -17.84 -33.21 -6.06
N LYS A 28 -17.73 -32.81 -4.79
CA LYS A 28 -18.72 -32.06 -4.01
C LYS A 28 -18.17 -31.89 -2.59
N LYS A 29 -17.34 -30.87 -2.40
CA LYS A 29 -17.23 -30.20 -1.11
C LYS A 29 -17.92 -28.86 -1.26
N SER A 30 -19.09 -28.78 -0.66
CA SER A 30 -19.84 -27.56 -0.42
C SER A 30 -18.90 -26.47 0.09
N ASN A 31 -18.87 -25.32 -0.60
CA ASN A 31 -18.34 -24.07 -0.06
C ASN A 31 -19.27 -23.59 1.07
N LEU A 32 -19.18 -24.27 2.22
CA LEU A 32 -19.60 -23.73 3.50
C LEU A 32 -18.31 -23.26 4.19
N VAL A 33 -17.71 -22.22 3.61
CA VAL A 33 -16.84 -21.37 4.40
C VAL A 33 -17.80 -20.59 5.28
N GLU A 34 -18.10 -21.17 6.44
CA GLU A 34 -18.62 -20.41 7.57
C GLU A 34 -17.76 -19.16 7.67
N GLN A 35 -18.37 -18.01 7.41
CA GLN A 35 -17.75 -16.72 7.69
C GLN A 35 -17.62 -16.62 9.21
N ILE A 36 -16.59 -17.26 9.76
CA ILE A 36 -16.09 -16.99 11.10
C ILE A 36 -15.59 -15.55 11.03
N THR A 37 -16.51 -14.63 11.25
CA THR A 37 -16.24 -13.25 11.55
C THR A 37 -15.55 -13.27 12.90
N PHE A 38 -14.22 -13.43 12.90
CA PHE A 38 -13.39 -13.18 14.06
C PHE A 38 -13.77 -11.79 14.55
N LYS A 39 -14.49 -11.74 15.68
CA LYS A 39 -14.88 -10.50 16.35
C LYS A 39 -13.57 -9.77 16.65
N ILE A 40 -13.23 -8.79 15.81
CA ILE A 40 -12.07 -7.92 16.01
C ILE A 40 -12.29 -7.31 17.38
N GLY A 41 -11.46 -7.71 18.35
CA GLY A 41 -11.58 -7.25 19.73
C GLY A 41 -11.75 -5.74 19.75
N GLN A 42 -12.89 -5.28 20.25
CA GLN A 42 -13.12 -3.86 20.47
C GLN A 42 -12.39 -3.49 21.77
N ASP A 43 -11.79 -2.30 21.82
CA ASP A 43 -11.28 -1.78 23.09
C ASP A 43 -12.46 -1.33 23.98
N ALA A 44 -12.17 -1.01 25.25
CA ALA A 44 -13.18 -0.53 26.20
C ALA A 44 -13.92 0.74 25.72
N SER A 45 -13.43 1.41 24.68
CA SER A 45 -14.06 2.57 24.05
C SER A 45 -14.89 2.23 22.80
N GLY A 46 -15.10 0.95 22.51
CA GLY A 46 -15.86 0.47 21.36
C GLY A 46 -15.12 0.59 20.01
N ARG A 47 -13.85 0.98 20.00
CA ARG A 47 -13.07 1.12 18.76
C ARG A 47 -12.44 -0.21 18.40
N LYS A 48 -12.34 -0.49 17.10
CA LYS A 48 -11.63 -1.67 16.59
C LYS A 48 -10.18 -1.63 17.07
N LYS A 49 -9.77 -2.59 17.91
CA LYS A 49 -8.39 -2.69 18.39
C LYS A 49 -7.49 -3.06 17.20
N LEU A 50 -6.52 -2.20 16.92
CA LEU A 50 -5.48 -2.49 15.93
C LEU A 50 -4.66 -3.70 16.40
N ALA A 51 -4.35 -4.61 15.47
CA ALA A 51 -3.36 -5.66 15.70
C ALA A 51 -2.04 -5.04 16.21
N PRO A 52 -1.32 -5.69 17.15
CA PRO A 52 -0.11 -5.14 17.76
C PRO A 52 0.93 -4.64 16.74
N SER A 53 1.18 -5.41 15.67
CA SER A 53 2.09 -5.02 14.58
C SER A 53 1.66 -3.73 13.87
N ARG A 54 0.37 -3.59 13.55
CA ARG A 54 -0.20 -2.38 12.94
C ARG A 54 -0.13 -1.19 13.88
N ARG A 55 -0.27 -1.40 15.19
CA ARG A 55 -0.14 -0.36 16.21
C ARG A 55 1.29 0.19 16.24
N ILE A 56 2.30 -0.69 16.30
CA ILE A 56 3.72 -0.31 16.27
C ILE A 56 4.02 0.48 14.99
N HIS A 57 3.62 -0.04 13.83
CA HIS A 57 3.82 0.67 12.55
C HIS A 57 3.18 2.07 12.55
N LYS A 58 1.98 2.23 13.12
CA LYS A 58 1.31 3.53 13.22
C LYS A 58 2.05 4.50 14.14
N ILE A 59 2.60 4.01 15.26
CA ILE A 59 3.44 4.81 16.18
C ILE A 59 4.71 5.26 15.46
N CYS A 60 5.47 4.34 14.86
CA CYS A 60 6.70 4.66 14.13
C CYS A 60 6.45 5.64 12.98
N LYS A 61 5.38 5.41 12.21
CA LYS A 61 4.98 6.33 11.13
C LYS A 61 4.60 7.70 11.67
N GLY A 62 3.90 7.75 12.81
CA GLY A 62 3.54 8.99 13.51
C GLY A 62 4.77 9.76 13.96
N ASN A 63 5.73 9.09 14.61
CA ASN A 63 6.97 9.71 15.07
C ASN A 63 7.77 10.31 13.91
N ARG A 64 7.99 9.53 12.84
CA ARG A 64 8.65 10.02 11.63
C ARG A 64 7.92 11.22 11.02
N SER A 65 6.59 11.22 11.02
CA SER A 65 5.82 12.37 10.52
C SER A 65 5.94 13.59 11.44
N HIS A 66 6.03 13.40 12.75
CA HIS A 66 6.24 14.46 13.73
C HIS A 66 7.63 15.10 13.55
N GLU A 67 8.70 14.31 13.50
CA GLU A 67 10.07 14.78 13.28
C GLU A 67 10.19 15.61 11.99
N ASN A 68 9.63 15.11 10.88
CA ASN A 68 9.64 15.85 9.62
C ASN A 68 8.85 17.16 9.70
N ASN A 69 7.79 17.21 10.49
CA ASN A 69 6.99 18.41 10.69
C ASN A 69 7.74 19.44 11.54
N GLU A 70 8.38 19.01 12.63
CA GLU A 70 9.24 19.88 13.45
C GLU A 70 10.40 20.44 12.63
N ALA A 71 11.10 19.58 11.88
CA ALA A 71 12.19 19.99 10.99
C ALA A 71 11.73 20.93 9.86
N SER A 72 10.43 20.96 9.52
CA SER A 72 9.90 21.84 8.48
C SER A 72 9.64 23.27 8.94
N LYS A 73 9.41 23.49 10.25
CA LYS A 73 8.99 24.78 10.81
C LYS A 73 9.95 25.94 10.46
N PRO A 74 11.28 25.80 10.57
CA PRO A 74 12.22 26.88 10.27
C PRO A 74 12.13 27.38 8.82
N TYR A 75 11.74 26.50 7.90
CA TYR A 75 11.71 26.79 6.46
C TYR A 75 10.36 27.36 6.00
N MET A 76 9.35 27.43 6.86
CA MET A 76 7.98 27.82 6.47
C MET A 76 7.89 29.24 5.91
N LYS A 77 8.65 30.19 6.48
CA LYS A 77 8.67 31.59 5.99
C LYS A 77 9.28 31.68 4.60
N SER A 78 10.44 31.05 4.40
CA SER A 78 11.12 31.00 3.10
C SER A 78 10.29 30.27 2.05
N ALA A 79 9.63 29.18 2.45
CA ALA A 79 8.72 28.43 1.58
C ALA A 79 7.51 29.26 1.14
N HIS A 80 6.95 30.08 2.04
CA HIS A 80 5.86 30.99 1.69
C HIS A 80 6.30 32.03 0.65
N ASN A 81 7.46 32.66 0.86
CA ASN A 81 8.03 33.63 -0.09
C ASN A 81 8.27 32.99 -1.46
N TRP A 82 8.87 31.80 -1.48
CA TRP A 82 9.08 31.04 -2.71
C TRP A 82 7.76 30.77 -3.46
N VAL A 83 6.67 30.43 -2.77
CA VAL A 83 5.36 30.24 -3.42
C VAL A 83 4.83 31.56 -4.02
N LEU A 84 5.04 32.69 -3.34
CA LEU A 84 4.65 34.00 -3.88
C LEU A 84 5.45 34.35 -5.14
N GLU A 85 6.76 34.10 -5.13
CA GLU A 85 7.63 34.32 -6.29
C GLU A 85 7.22 33.43 -7.48
N GLU A 86 6.95 32.15 -7.23
CA GLU A 86 6.49 31.24 -8.28
C GLU A 86 5.13 31.67 -8.87
N LYS A 87 4.19 32.14 -8.03
CA LYS A 87 2.91 32.68 -8.50
C LYS A 87 3.10 33.97 -9.30
N ALA A 88 3.99 34.86 -8.86
CA ALA A 88 4.33 36.08 -9.58
C ALA A 88 4.97 35.77 -10.95
N ALA A 89 5.76 34.70 -11.03
CA ALA A 89 6.33 34.19 -12.28
C ALA A 89 5.32 33.44 -13.18
N GLY A 90 4.03 33.41 -12.81
CA GLY A 90 2.98 32.71 -13.56
C GLY A 90 3.07 31.18 -13.50
N ARG A 91 3.91 30.61 -12.62
CA ARG A 91 4.06 29.16 -12.52
C ARG A 91 2.95 28.57 -11.65
N ALA A 92 2.31 27.52 -12.18
CA ALA A 92 1.28 26.80 -11.44
C ALA A 92 1.88 26.08 -10.22
N CYS A 93 1.55 26.57 -9.03
CA CYS A 93 1.89 25.96 -7.74
C CYS A 93 0.67 25.25 -7.11
N ASP A 94 -0.16 24.60 -7.92
CA ASP A 94 -1.34 23.91 -7.39
C ASP A 94 -0.94 22.56 -6.76
N ALA A 95 -1.12 22.46 -5.45
CA ALA A 95 -0.91 21.23 -4.68
C ALA A 95 -2.25 20.57 -4.25
N ARG A 96 -3.39 21.10 -4.69
CA ARG A 96 -4.74 20.65 -4.27
C ARG A 96 -5.21 19.44 -5.07
N SER A 97 -4.91 19.43 -6.37
CA SER A 97 -5.50 18.57 -7.40
C SER A 97 -5.09 17.09 -7.34
N SER A 98 -3.84 16.74 -7.02
CA SER A 98 -3.43 15.31 -6.98
C SER A 98 -2.23 15.02 -6.06
N GLY A 99 -2.00 13.72 -5.78
CA GLY A 99 -0.78 13.26 -5.11
C GLY A 99 0.49 13.50 -5.93
N LYS A 100 0.41 13.40 -7.25
CA LYS A 100 1.53 13.65 -8.18
C LYS A 100 1.92 15.13 -8.20
N ALA A 101 0.95 16.03 -8.27
CA ALA A 101 1.17 17.48 -8.21
C ALA A 101 1.90 17.88 -6.92
N ARG A 102 1.48 17.33 -5.77
CA ARG A 102 2.15 17.54 -4.48
C ARG A 102 3.62 17.12 -4.47
N ILE A 103 3.93 15.98 -5.10
CA ILE A 103 5.30 15.50 -5.17
C ILE A 103 6.14 16.42 -6.06
N LEU A 104 5.58 16.92 -7.15
CA LEU A 104 6.27 17.83 -8.06
C LEU A 104 6.59 19.17 -7.38
N VAL A 105 5.61 19.77 -6.70
CA VAL A 105 5.84 20.99 -5.90
C VAL A 105 6.88 20.72 -4.80
N ALA A 106 6.79 19.59 -4.11
CA ALA A 106 7.77 19.22 -3.09
C ALA A 106 9.18 19.04 -3.65
N LYS A 107 9.34 18.51 -4.87
CA LYS A 107 10.65 18.39 -5.53
C LYS A 107 11.25 19.76 -5.84
N ARG A 108 10.47 20.67 -6.42
CA ARG A 108 10.92 22.04 -6.73
C ARG A 108 11.28 22.81 -5.47
N LEU A 109 10.48 22.66 -4.42
CA LEU A 109 10.70 23.29 -3.13
C LEU A 109 11.92 22.68 -2.40
N ALA A 110 12.14 21.38 -2.52
CA ALA A 110 13.34 20.72 -2.01
C ALA A 110 14.62 21.27 -2.65
N THR A 111 14.62 21.45 -3.98
CA THR A 111 15.75 22.03 -4.70
C THR A 111 15.96 23.51 -4.36
N ALA A 112 14.88 24.29 -4.26
CA ALA A 112 14.97 25.73 -3.97
C ALA A 112 15.48 26.02 -2.56
N LEU A 113 15.06 25.23 -1.56
CA LEU A 113 15.44 25.43 -0.15
C LEU A 113 16.61 24.55 0.31
N GLY A 114 17.13 23.68 -0.56
CA GLY A 114 18.22 22.75 -0.21
C GLY A 114 17.84 21.72 0.87
N VAL A 115 16.56 21.33 0.95
CA VAL A 115 16.06 20.44 2.01
C VAL A 115 15.77 19.03 1.50
N LYS A 116 15.85 18.05 2.40
CA LYS A 116 15.51 16.65 2.10
C LYS A 116 14.03 16.52 1.71
N MET A 117 13.73 15.62 0.76
CA MET A 117 12.37 15.38 0.26
C MET A 117 11.30 15.14 1.34
N PRO A 118 11.54 14.38 2.43
CA PRO A 118 10.55 14.21 3.50
C PRO A 118 10.14 15.54 4.16
N ILE A 119 11.09 16.45 4.35
CA ILE A 119 10.87 17.78 4.93
C ILE A 119 10.09 18.64 3.94
N ALA A 120 10.48 18.66 2.67
CA ALA A 120 9.75 19.40 1.63
C ALA A 120 8.28 18.94 1.50
N ARG A 121 8.01 17.63 1.63
CA ARG A 121 6.64 17.10 1.66
C ARG A 121 5.85 17.55 2.89
N ALA A 122 6.50 17.68 4.05
CA ALA A 122 5.88 18.23 5.25
C ALA A 122 5.53 19.71 5.04
N ILE A 123 6.46 20.51 4.50
CA ILE A 123 6.24 21.93 4.16
C ILE A 123 5.03 22.09 3.22
N VAL A 124 4.99 21.35 2.10
CA VAL A 124 3.87 21.40 1.14
C VAL A 124 2.54 21.01 1.81
N THR A 125 2.57 20.05 2.74
CA THR A 125 1.37 19.65 3.50
C THR A 125 0.88 20.78 4.41
N SER A 126 1.81 21.47 5.09
CA SER A 126 1.51 22.63 5.94
C SER A 126 0.98 23.80 5.13
N LEU A 127 1.63 24.15 4.03
CA LEU A 127 1.18 25.22 3.11
C LEU A 127 -0.20 24.96 2.49
N LYS A 128 -0.52 23.69 2.21
CA LYS A 128 -1.86 23.29 1.77
C LYS A 128 -2.89 23.49 2.89
N ARG A 129 -2.57 23.11 4.14
CA ARG A 129 -3.47 23.29 5.28
C ARG A 129 -3.76 24.76 5.57
N THR A 130 -2.77 25.63 5.36
CA THR A 130 -2.92 27.09 5.47
C THR A 130 -3.52 27.74 4.22
N ARG A 131 -3.93 26.96 3.21
CA ARG A 131 -4.56 27.42 1.95
C ARG A 131 -3.70 28.36 1.10
N VAL A 132 -2.39 28.32 1.26
CA VAL A 132 -1.43 29.12 0.46
C VAL A 132 -1.21 28.49 -0.92
N LEU A 133 -1.15 27.15 -0.97
CA LEU A 133 -1.12 26.33 -2.19
C LEU A 133 -2.53 25.87 -2.61
#